data_AF-A0A936QDV9-F1
#
_entry.id   AF-A0A936QDV9-F1
#
_cell.length_a   1.000
_cell.length_b   1.000
_cell.length_c   1.000
_cell.angle_alpha   90.00
_cell.angle_beta   90.00
_cell.angle_gamma   90.00
#
_symmetry.space_group_name_H-M   'P 1'
#
loop_
_entity.id
_entity.type
_entity.pdbx_description
1 polymer ?
#
loop_
_entity_poly.entity_id
_entity_poly.type
_entity_poly.pdbx_seq_one_letter_code
_entity_poly.pdbx_strand_id
1 'polypeptide(L)'
;MRLFQRSIAMCLVGTMAAVVRPDGAFAQSVQQVPPRSNAETSSSTLGATSLTLAQALERALANNPGLRSAEREIEAADGAIEQGSAIPNPELSYEMEDTRKETRTNTLMLTQPLELGGKRAARISAAERGRDVAQAQLATKRAEVRGQTHDAWREVLAAQEGQRLAEDATKLAQRATQAAARRVQAGSASPLEETRARLEELNARLAQAQAESTLAASRTRLAALWGQPQADFARVEGRLDDLPGVPSAEALLDRLDETPAMRVATHESARSQALTDIERSRRYPDVNVSVGVKRATELGRNQTILGLSLPLPLFDSNRGNLREALARNAQAQDALQATRT
;
A
#
# COMPACT_ATOMS: atom_id res chain seq x y z
N MET A 1 -35.36 -24.79 -38.27
CA MET A 1 -34.87 -25.71 -39.33
C MET A 1 -33.37 -25.46 -39.48
N ARG A 2 -32.57 -26.54 -39.48
CA ARG A 2 -31.08 -26.61 -39.38
C ARG A 2 -30.38 -25.76 -40.46
N LEU A 3 -29.16 -25.21 -40.34
CA LEU A 3 -27.80 -25.78 -40.19
C LEU A 3 -26.83 -24.61 -39.85
N PHE A 4 -25.87 -24.64 -38.91
CA PHE A 4 -24.56 -25.32 -38.81
C PHE A 4 -23.48 -24.97 -39.87
N GLN A 5 -22.43 -24.23 -39.47
CA GLN A 5 -20.98 -24.41 -39.80
C GLN A 5 -20.17 -23.26 -39.13
N ARG A 6 -19.39 -23.46 -38.05
CA ARG A 6 -18.05 -24.08 -37.86
C ARG A 6 -16.84 -23.30 -38.43
N SER A 7 -16.07 -22.75 -37.48
CA SER A 7 -14.60 -22.65 -37.31
C SER A 7 -13.65 -22.60 -38.51
N ILE A 8 -12.60 -21.76 -38.41
CA ILE A 8 -11.18 -22.16 -38.31
C ILE A 8 -10.35 -20.97 -37.79
N ALA A 9 -9.62 -21.22 -36.69
CA ALA A 9 -8.54 -20.40 -36.17
C ALA A 9 -7.23 -20.94 -36.75
N MET A 10 -6.32 -20.05 -37.17
CA MET A 10 -5.00 -20.43 -37.68
C MET A 10 -3.92 -19.74 -36.84
N CYS A 11 -3.32 -20.51 -35.93
CA CYS A 11 -2.08 -20.20 -35.23
C CYS A 11 -0.91 -20.32 -36.21
N LEU A 12 -0.04 -19.30 -36.26
CA LEU A 12 1.27 -19.41 -36.90
C LEU A 12 2.34 -19.44 -35.81
N VAL A 13 2.93 -20.61 -35.60
CA VAL A 13 4.09 -20.85 -34.73
C VAL A 13 5.34 -20.63 -35.57
N GLY A 14 6.12 -19.61 -35.21
CA GLY A 14 7.42 -19.32 -35.81
C GLY A 14 8.55 -19.96 -35.00
N THR A 15 9.12 -21.04 -35.54
CA THR A 15 10.33 -21.72 -35.07
C THR A 15 11.58 -20.94 -35.52
N MET A 16 12.42 -20.50 -34.58
CA MET A 16 13.80 -20.08 -34.88
C MET A 16 14.79 -21.12 -34.38
N ALA A 17 15.56 -21.65 -35.32
CA ALA A 17 16.59 -22.65 -35.13
C ALA A 17 17.89 -22.01 -34.63
N ALA A 18 18.47 -22.64 -33.60
CA ALA A 18 19.78 -22.32 -33.07
C ALA A 18 20.90 -22.74 -34.04
N VAL A 19 21.83 -21.83 -34.30
CA VAL A 19 23.11 -22.11 -34.97
C VAL A 19 24.21 -22.18 -33.92
N VAL A 20 24.78 -23.37 -33.75
CA VAL A 20 25.97 -23.65 -32.95
C VAL A 20 27.20 -23.54 -33.86
N ARG A 21 28.25 -22.85 -33.39
CA ARG A 21 29.62 -22.96 -33.89
C ARG A 21 30.59 -23.13 -32.71
N PRO A 22 31.61 -24.00 -32.82
CA PRO A 22 32.54 -24.28 -31.73
C PRO A 22 33.90 -23.56 -31.89
N ASP A 23 34.67 -23.70 -30.81
CA ASP A 23 36.13 -23.60 -30.65
C ASP A 23 36.78 -22.24 -30.33
N GLY A 24 37.44 -22.23 -29.16
CA GLY A 24 38.29 -21.16 -28.67
C GLY A 24 38.77 -21.46 -27.24
N ALA A 25 39.69 -22.41 -27.10
CA ALA A 25 40.39 -22.71 -25.85
C ALA A 25 41.34 -21.56 -25.47
N PHE A 26 41.23 -21.06 -24.23
CA PHE A 26 42.32 -20.36 -23.55
C PHE A 26 42.40 -20.84 -22.10
N ALA A 27 43.57 -21.38 -21.77
CA ALA A 27 43.94 -21.84 -20.44
C ALA A 27 44.60 -20.69 -19.64
N GLN A 28 44.29 -20.70 -18.34
CA GLN A 28 45.08 -20.28 -17.18
C GLN A 28 45.54 -18.81 -17.05
N SER A 29 45.03 -18.16 -16.00
CA SER A 29 45.87 -17.88 -14.82
C SER A 29 44.99 -17.71 -13.58
N VAL A 30 45.10 -18.66 -12.64
CA VAL A 30 44.49 -18.59 -11.31
C VAL A 30 45.42 -17.75 -10.44
N GLN A 31 45.00 -16.54 -10.10
CA GLN A 31 45.73 -15.71 -9.15
C GLN A 31 45.27 -16.07 -7.73
N GLN A 32 46.15 -16.75 -6.99
CA GLN A 32 45.97 -17.10 -5.59
C GLN A 32 45.91 -15.83 -4.72
N VAL A 33 44.81 -15.67 -3.99
CA VAL A 33 44.65 -14.69 -2.91
C VAL A 33 45.15 -15.34 -1.60
N PRO A 34 46.01 -14.68 -0.80
CA PRO A 34 46.55 -15.26 0.44
C PRO A 34 45.48 -15.42 1.53
N PRO A 35 45.64 -16.38 2.46
CA PRO A 35 44.67 -16.60 3.53
C PRO A 35 44.79 -15.49 4.59
N ARG A 36 43.73 -14.70 4.77
CA ARG A 36 43.59 -13.85 5.96
C ARG A 36 43.12 -14.73 7.12
N SER A 37 44.09 -15.12 7.93
CA SER A 37 43.88 -15.51 9.33
C SER A 37 43.46 -14.27 10.10
N ASN A 38 42.21 -14.27 10.57
CA ASN A 38 41.82 -13.98 11.95
C ASN A 38 40.30 -13.95 12.02
N ALA A 39 39.77 -15.04 12.56
CA ALA A 39 38.71 -15.06 13.56
C ALA A 39 38.15 -13.69 13.96
N GLU A 40 37.23 -13.17 13.15
CA GLU A 40 36.05 -12.53 13.69
C GLU A 40 34.96 -13.60 13.71
N THR A 41 35.12 -14.49 14.69
CA THR A 41 33.98 -15.10 15.35
C THR A 41 33.11 -13.93 15.80
N SER A 42 32.20 -13.48 14.94
CA SER A 42 30.96 -12.86 15.38
C SER A 42 30.21 -13.96 16.09
N SER A 43 30.66 -14.26 17.31
CA SER A 43 29.85 -14.88 18.33
C SER A 43 28.69 -13.92 18.51
N SER A 44 27.63 -14.10 17.73
CA SER A 44 26.29 -13.79 18.19
C SER A 44 26.11 -14.64 19.44
N THR A 45 26.56 -14.11 20.57
CA THR A 45 26.02 -14.48 21.86
C THR A 45 24.51 -14.41 21.68
N LEU A 46 23.88 -15.58 21.57
CA LEU A 46 22.45 -15.83 21.80
C LEU A 46 22.14 -15.45 23.27
N GLY A 47 22.36 -14.18 23.60
CA GLY A 47 21.78 -13.53 24.75
C GLY A 47 20.37 -13.17 24.33
N ALA A 48 19.39 -13.72 25.05
CA ALA A 48 17.95 -13.49 24.88
C ALA A 48 17.65 -12.10 24.31
N THR A 49 17.36 -12.02 23.00
CA THR A 49 17.14 -10.77 22.27
C THR A 49 15.93 -10.05 22.89
N SER A 50 16.20 -9.06 23.73
CA SER A 50 15.20 -8.19 24.33
C SER A 50 14.91 -7.01 23.40
N LEU A 51 13.65 -6.58 23.34
CA LEU A 51 13.20 -5.53 22.42
C LEU A 51 12.59 -4.35 23.18
N THR A 52 13.15 -3.16 22.99
CA THR A 52 12.59 -1.91 23.52
C THR A 52 11.44 -1.40 22.66
N LEU A 53 10.59 -0.51 23.21
CA LEU A 53 9.51 0.12 22.44
C LEU A 53 10.06 0.88 21.21
N ALA A 54 11.18 1.59 21.37
CA ALA A 54 11.80 2.34 20.28
C ALA A 54 12.20 1.42 19.11
N GLN A 55 12.82 0.28 19.40
CA GLN A 55 13.19 -0.71 18.39
C GLN A 55 11.96 -1.37 17.75
N ALA A 56 10.91 -1.64 18.52
CA ALA A 56 9.65 -2.17 17.97
C ALA A 56 9.01 -1.18 16.98
N LEU A 57 8.97 0.11 17.34
CA LEU A 57 8.46 1.18 16.47
C LEU A 57 9.30 1.34 15.20
N GLU A 58 10.63 1.30 15.32
CA GLU A 58 11.53 1.37 14.17
C GLU A 58 11.28 0.20 13.21
N ARG A 59 11.22 -1.04 13.72
CA ARG A 59 10.94 -2.23 12.91
C ARG A 59 9.57 -2.16 12.23
N ALA A 60 8.54 -1.77 12.96
CA ALA A 60 7.18 -1.62 12.42
C ALA A 60 7.12 -0.55 11.34
N LEU A 61 7.64 0.65 11.60
CA LEU A 61 7.60 1.76 10.63
C LEU A 61 8.44 1.49 9.37
N ALA A 62 9.54 0.77 9.50
CA ALA A 62 10.40 0.44 8.36
C ALA A 62 9.85 -0.69 7.49
N ASN A 63 9.19 -1.70 8.09
CA ASN A 63 8.90 -2.96 7.39
C ASN A 63 7.41 -3.33 7.30
N ASN A 64 6.50 -2.52 7.87
CA ASN A 64 5.07 -2.82 7.81
C ASN A 64 4.57 -2.91 6.35
N PRO A 65 3.97 -4.04 5.92
CA PRO A 65 3.47 -4.18 4.55
C PRO A 65 2.37 -3.18 4.18
N GLY A 66 1.53 -2.77 5.14
CA GLY A 66 0.48 -1.76 4.92
C GLY A 66 1.05 -0.37 4.65
N LEU A 67 2.16 0.01 5.29
CA LEU A 67 2.85 1.27 4.99
C LEU A 67 3.46 1.24 3.58
N ARG A 68 4.12 0.15 3.21
CA ARG A 68 4.65 -0.02 1.85
C ARG A 68 3.55 0.05 0.81
N SER A 69 2.37 -0.53 1.06
CA SER A 69 1.22 -0.39 0.16
C SER A 69 0.76 1.05 0.02
N ALA A 70 0.68 1.80 1.12
CA ALA A 70 0.30 3.21 1.09
C ALA A 70 1.35 4.09 0.38
N GLU A 71 2.62 3.74 0.46
CA GLU A 71 3.69 4.41 -0.30
C GLU A 71 3.56 4.15 -1.81
N ARG A 72 3.12 2.95 -2.23
CA ARG A 72 2.81 2.67 -3.65
C ARG A 72 1.63 3.47 -4.19
N GLU A 73 0.70 3.89 -3.33
CA GLU A 73 -0.39 4.78 -3.74
C GLU A 73 0.14 6.18 -4.12
N ILE A 74 1.20 6.66 -3.45
CA ILE A 74 1.86 7.91 -3.82
C ILE A 74 2.54 7.77 -5.18
N GLU A 75 3.24 6.65 -5.42
CA GLU A 75 3.86 6.37 -6.72
C GLU A 75 2.82 6.27 -7.85
N ALA A 76 1.67 5.65 -7.58
CA ALA A 76 0.55 5.62 -8.51
C ALA A 76 0.01 7.03 -8.80
N ALA A 77 -0.07 7.88 -7.78
CA ALA A 77 -0.47 9.29 -7.94
C ALA A 77 0.57 10.09 -8.73
N ASP A 78 1.87 9.84 -8.55
CA ASP A 78 2.94 10.43 -9.37
C ASP A 78 2.77 10.04 -10.86
N GLY A 79 2.45 8.78 -11.15
CA GLY A 79 2.11 8.33 -12.50
C GLY A 79 0.85 9.01 -13.06
N ALA A 80 -0.14 9.32 -12.22
CA ALA A 80 -1.32 10.09 -12.62
C ALA A 80 -0.97 11.56 -12.96
N ILE A 81 0.01 12.17 -12.28
CA ILE A 81 0.52 13.51 -12.60
C ILE A 81 1.25 13.48 -13.95
N GLU A 82 2.07 12.46 -14.20
CA GLU A 82 2.74 12.26 -15.49
C GLU A 82 1.71 12.14 -16.62
N GLN A 83 0.71 11.26 -16.45
CA GLN A 83 -0.37 11.09 -17.43
C GLN A 83 -1.22 12.35 -17.60
N GLY A 84 -1.47 13.10 -16.52
CA GLY A 84 -2.15 14.39 -16.55
C GLY A 84 -1.37 15.44 -17.35
N SER A 85 -0.04 15.33 -17.35
CA SER A 85 0.88 16.22 -18.06
C SER A 85 1.07 15.86 -19.54
N ALA A 86 0.63 14.68 -19.98
CA ALA A 86 0.76 14.24 -21.36
C ALA A 86 -0.06 15.10 -22.33
N ILE A 87 0.55 15.42 -23.47
CA ILE A 87 -0.10 16.07 -24.60
C ILE A 87 -0.78 14.97 -25.44
N PRO A 88 -1.98 15.21 -26.00
CA PRO A 88 -2.63 14.23 -26.88
C PRO A 88 -1.73 13.80 -28.04
N ASN A 89 -1.71 12.50 -28.31
CA ASN A 89 -0.96 11.95 -29.44
C ASN A 89 -1.56 12.44 -30.77
N PRO A 90 -0.71 12.66 -31.79
CA PRO A 90 -1.20 12.93 -33.14
C PRO A 90 -1.79 11.67 -33.77
N GLU A 91 -2.68 11.85 -34.74
CA GLU A 91 -3.30 10.80 -35.54
C GLU A 91 -2.78 10.85 -36.97
N LEU A 92 -2.26 9.74 -37.48
CA LEU A 92 -1.90 9.57 -38.89
C LEU A 92 -3.00 8.81 -39.60
N SER A 93 -3.67 9.44 -40.56
CA SER A 93 -4.69 8.80 -41.39
C SER A 93 -4.20 8.63 -42.82
N TYR A 94 -4.59 7.51 -43.42
CA TYR A 94 -4.41 7.21 -44.83
C TYR A 94 -5.75 6.85 -45.44
N GLU A 95 -6.12 7.54 -46.51
CA GLU A 95 -7.39 7.34 -47.21
C GLU A 95 -7.11 7.05 -48.68
N MET A 96 -7.87 6.10 -49.23
CA MET A 96 -7.87 5.77 -50.65
C MET A 96 -9.29 5.95 -51.19
N GLU A 97 -9.49 7.00 -51.97
CA GLU A 97 -10.72 7.27 -52.71
C GLU A 97 -10.60 6.65 -54.12
N ASP A 98 -11.63 5.94 -54.57
CA ASP A 98 -11.68 5.16 -55.82
C ASP A 98 -10.56 4.11 -55.97
N THR A 99 -10.91 2.83 -55.92
CA THR A 99 -9.92 1.74 -55.97
C THR A 99 -9.40 1.45 -57.37
N ARG A 100 -10.02 2.04 -58.41
CA ARG A 100 -9.62 1.86 -59.80
C ARG A 100 -8.36 2.65 -60.08
N LYS A 101 -7.37 2.02 -60.71
CA LYS A 101 -6.03 2.57 -60.92
C LYS A 101 -6.03 3.96 -61.57
N GLU A 102 -6.96 4.22 -62.49
CA GLU A 102 -6.97 5.45 -63.29
C GLU A 102 -7.54 6.66 -62.54
N THR A 103 -8.48 6.42 -61.63
CA THR A 103 -9.21 7.47 -60.89
C THR A 103 -8.85 7.49 -59.40
N ARG A 104 -7.93 6.61 -58.98
CA ARG A 104 -7.49 6.48 -57.59
C ARG A 104 -6.90 7.75 -57.04
N THR A 105 -7.32 8.09 -55.84
CA THR A 105 -6.79 9.20 -55.08
C THR A 105 -6.34 8.75 -53.70
N ASN A 106 -5.10 9.06 -53.35
CA ASN A 106 -4.51 8.71 -52.06
C ASN A 106 -4.31 9.96 -51.22
N THR A 107 -4.75 9.95 -49.97
CA THR A 107 -4.55 11.03 -49.01
C THR A 107 -3.79 10.49 -47.80
N LEU A 108 -2.73 11.19 -47.40
CA LEU A 108 -2.02 10.93 -46.14
C LEU A 108 -2.09 12.21 -45.31
N MET A 109 -2.56 12.13 -44.07
CA MET A 109 -2.80 13.29 -43.22
C MET A 109 -2.36 13.02 -41.78
N LEU A 110 -1.66 13.98 -41.18
CA LEU A 110 -1.31 14.01 -39.77
C LEU A 110 -2.18 15.06 -39.07
N THR A 111 -2.90 14.67 -38.03
CA THR A 111 -3.79 15.53 -37.25
C THR A 111 -3.29 15.61 -35.82
N GLN A 112 -3.07 16.82 -35.31
CA GLN A 112 -2.72 17.07 -33.90
C GLN A 112 -3.91 17.75 -33.20
N PRO A 113 -4.47 17.13 -32.14
CA PRO A 113 -5.40 17.81 -31.26
C PRO A 113 -4.67 18.85 -30.41
N LEU A 114 -5.20 20.07 -30.36
CA LEU A 114 -4.77 21.14 -29.46
C LEU A 114 -5.80 21.32 -28.36
N GLU A 115 -5.42 20.97 -27.13
CA GLU A 115 -6.29 21.11 -25.97
C GLU A 115 -6.49 22.59 -25.62
N LEU A 116 -7.75 23.06 -25.63
CA LEU A 116 -8.11 24.41 -25.20
C LEU A 116 -8.76 24.42 -23.80
N GLY A 117 -8.94 25.61 -23.23
CA GLY A 117 -9.67 25.77 -21.96
C GLY A 117 -8.94 25.30 -20.71
N GLY A 118 -7.61 25.12 -20.77
CA GLY A 118 -6.80 24.75 -19.60
C GLY A 118 -6.94 23.29 -19.17
N LYS A 119 -7.45 22.40 -20.03
CA LYS A 119 -7.67 20.97 -19.74
C LYS A 119 -6.45 20.28 -19.14
N ARG A 120 -5.27 20.49 -19.73
CA ARG A 120 -4.01 19.94 -19.22
C ARG A 120 -3.70 20.42 -17.80
N ALA A 121 -3.81 21.72 -17.54
CA ALA A 121 -3.56 22.28 -16.21
C ALA A 121 -4.57 21.76 -15.17
N ALA A 122 -5.84 21.60 -15.55
CA ALA A 122 -6.86 21.02 -14.68
C ALA A 122 -6.59 19.53 -14.37
N ARG A 123 -6.14 18.74 -15.37
CA ARG A 123 -5.71 17.34 -15.17
C ARG A 123 -4.53 17.24 -14.21
N ILE A 124 -3.51 18.09 -14.38
CA ILE A 124 -2.33 18.15 -13.50
C ILE A 124 -2.75 18.50 -12.07
N SER A 125 -3.50 19.60 -11.89
CA SER A 125 -3.96 20.05 -10.58
C SER A 125 -4.76 18.97 -9.84
N ALA A 126 -5.68 18.29 -10.52
CA ALA A 126 -6.46 17.21 -9.90
C ALA A 126 -5.59 16.00 -9.50
N ALA A 127 -4.59 15.65 -10.32
CA ALA A 127 -3.65 14.59 -10.01
C ALA A 127 -2.74 14.96 -8.81
N GLU A 128 -2.24 16.20 -8.75
CA GLU A 128 -1.49 16.74 -7.62
C GLU A 128 -2.32 16.70 -6.32
N ARG A 129 -3.60 17.13 -6.37
CA ARG A 129 -4.50 17.00 -5.21
C ARG A 129 -4.78 15.54 -4.85
N GLY A 130 -4.81 14.63 -5.82
CA GLY A 130 -4.85 13.19 -5.58
C GLY A 130 -3.65 12.69 -4.78
N ARG A 131 -2.45 13.15 -5.14
CA ARG A 131 -1.22 12.86 -4.41
C ARG A 131 -1.22 13.45 -3.00
N ASP A 132 -1.71 14.67 -2.81
CA ASP A 132 -1.85 15.29 -1.49
C ASP A 132 -2.73 14.43 -0.56
N VAL A 133 -3.84 13.89 -1.08
CA VAL A 133 -4.71 12.94 -0.35
C VAL A 133 -3.94 11.66 0.02
N ALA A 134 -3.24 11.05 -0.94
CA ALA A 134 -2.45 9.84 -0.69
C ALA A 134 -1.38 10.05 0.39
N GLN A 135 -0.73 11.22 0.41
CA GLN A 135 0.23 11.59 1.45
C GLN A 135 -0.41 11.75 2.83
N ALA A 136 -1.58 12.38 2.91
CA ALA A 136 -2.32 12.52 4.16
C ALA A 136 -2.77 11.15 4.68
N GLN A 137 -3.24 10.26 3.80
CA GLN A 137 -3.61 8.88 4.14
C GLN A 137 -2.41 8.06 4.61
N LEU A 138 -1.23 8.20 4.00
CA LEU A 138 0.01 7.57 4.48
C LEU A 138 0.37 8.08 5.89
N ALA A 139 0.22 9.37 6.17
CA ALA A 139 0.45 9.91 7.50
C ALA A 139 -0.52 9.32 8.54
N THR A 140 -1.80 9.18 8.20
CA THR A 140 -2.79 8.44 9.01
C THR A 140 -2.32 7.01 9.27
N LYS A 141 -1.91 6.29 8.22
CA LYS A 141 -1.47 4.90 8.37
C LYS A 141 -0.24 4.76 9.25
N ARG A 142 0.71 5.70 9.17
CA ARG A 142 1.88 5.76 10.07
C ARG A 142 1.46 5.98 11.52
N ALA A 143 0.48 6.85 11.78
CA ALA A 143 -0.04 7.06 13.13
C ALA A 143 -0.75 5.80 13.67
N GLU A 144 -1.57 5.14 12.86
CA GLU A 144 -2.21 3.86 13.21
C GLU A 144 -1.19 2.78 13.56
N VAL A 145 -0.18 2.58 12.70
CA VAL A 145 0.87 1.56 12.94
C VAL A 145 1.65 1.85 14.21
N ARG A 146 1.93 3.12 14.52
CA ARG A 146 2.54 3.52 15.80
C ARG A 146 1.66 3.12 16.99
N GLY A 147 0.36 3.45 16.93
CA GLY A 147 -0.61 3.07 17.96
C GLY A 147 -0.69 1.55 18.16
N GLN A 148 -0.89 0.80 17.08
CA GLN A 148 -0.94 -0.66 17.10
C GLN A 148 0.34 -1.29 17.64
N THR A 149 1.51 -0.74 17.29
CA THR A 149 2.80 -1.21 17.83
C THR A 149 2.90 -0.95 19.32
N HIS A 150 2.44 0.22 19.77
CA HIS A 150 2.42 0.55 21.19
C HIS A 150 1.53 -0.43 21.96
N ASP A 151 0.32 -0.70 21.46
CA ASP A 151 -0.65 -1.58 22.11
C ASP A 151 -0.12 -3.02 22.14
N ALA A 152 0.33 -3.55 21.00
CA ALA A 152 0.88 -4.90 20.91
C ALA A 152 2.14 -5.07 21.79
N TRP A 153 3.00 -4.06 21.89
CA TRP A 153 4.15 -4.09 22.79
C TRP A 153 3.74 -4.12 24.27
N ARG A 154 2.72 -3.33 24.66
CA ARG A 154 2.16 -3.38 26.02
C ARG A 154 1.48 -4.72 26.31
N GLU A 155 0.81 -5.32 25.32
CA GLU A 155 0.25 -6.68 25.46
C GLU A 155 1.34 -7.72 25.76
N VAL A 156 2.50 -7.63 25.10
CA VAL A 156 3.63 -8.53 25.41
C VAL A 156 4.12 -8.28 26.83
N LEU A 157 4.31 -7.02 27.26
CA LEU A 157 4.71 -6.72 28.65
C LEU A 157 3.72 -7.31 29.68
N ALA A 158 2.42 -7.12 29.46
CA ALA A 158 1.38 -7.66 30.32
C ALA A 158 1.40 -9.20 30.35
N ALA A 159 1.59 -9.85 29.20
CA ALA A 159 1.68 -11.30 29.12
C ALA A 159 2.95 -11.85 29.80
N GLN A 160 4.07 -11.13 29.73
CA GLN A 160 5.29 -11.49 30.44
C GLN A 160 5.12 -11.43 31.96
N GLU A 161 4.46 -10.39 32.47
CA GLU A 161 4.17 -10.28 33.90
C GLU A 161 3.15 -11.33 34.33
N GLY A 162 2.14 -11.60 33.50
CA GLY A 162 1.18 -12.69 33.72
C GLY A 162 1.85 -14.07 33.81
N GLN A 163 2.81 -14.37 32.93
CA GLN A 163 3.61 -15.60 33.02
C GLN A 163 4.39 -15.64 34.32
N ARG A 164 5.08 -14.55 34.68
CA ARG A 164 5.87 -14.47 35.92
C ARG A 164 5.02 -14.75 37.16
N LEU A 165 3.83 -14.14 37.24
CA LEU A 165 2.89 -14.35 38.34
C LEU A 165 2.34 -15.79 38.37
N ALA A 166 2.06 -16.38 37.22
CA ALA A 166 1.59 -17.77 37.13
C ALA A 166 2.67 -18.77 37.56
N GLU A 167 3.94 -18.53 37.20
CA GLU A 167 5.07 -19.33 37.68
C GLU A 167 5.24 -19.23 39.21
N ASP A 168 5.12 -18.02 39.77
CA ASP A 168 5.20 -17.81 41.22
C ASP A 168 4.02 -18.49 41.95
N ALA A 169 2.80 -18.43 41.38
CA ALA A 169 1.63 -19.14 41.89
C ALA A 169 1.82 -20.66 41.87
N THR A 170 2.38 -21.23 40.79
CA THR A 170 2.72 -22.65 40.71
C THR A 170 3.73 -23.04 41.80
N LYS A 171 4.80 -22.26 41.99
CA LYS A 171 5.80 -22.51 43.05
C LYS A 171 5.18 -22.44 44.45
N LEU A 172 4.27 -21.49 44.68
CA LEU A 172 3.55 -21.37 45.95
C LEU A 172 2.63 -22.57 46.19
N ALA A 173 1.86 -22.97 45.19
CA ALA A 173 0.96 -24.12 45.27
C ALA A 173 1.74 -25.42 45.53
N GLN A 174 2.87 -25.63 44.86
CA GLN A 174 3.79 -26.76 45.13
C GLN A 174 4.25 -26.80 46.59
N ARG A 175 4.65 -25.66 47.16
CA ARG A 175 5.06 -25.58 48.58
C ARG A 175 3.89 -25.88 49.52
N ALA A 176 2.69 -25.43 49.18
CA ALA A 176 1.48 -25.71 49.95
C ALA A 176 1.12 -27.20 49.92
N THR A 177 1.15 -27.85 48.76
CA THR A 177 0.95 -29.30 48.62
C THR A 177 1.96 -30.09 49.45
N GLN A 178 3.24 -29.72 49.39
CA GLN A 178 4.29 -30.39 50.18
C GLN A 178 4.08 -30.20 51.69
N ALA A 179 3.63 -29.03 52.13
CA ALA A 179 3.32 -28.77 53.53
C ALA A 179 2.10 -29.59 54.01
N ALA A 180 1.05 -29.68 53.20
CA ALA A 180 -0.12 -30.51 53.48
C ALA A 180 0.26 -31.99 53.57
N ALA A 181 1.02 -32.51 52.61
CA ALA A 181 1.51 -33.89 52.62
C ALA A 181 2.32 -34.21 53.89
N ARG A 182 3.21 -33.33 54.33
CA ARG A 182 3.95 -33.49 55.60
C ARG A 182 3.03 -33.52 56.82
N ARG A 183 1.98 -32.69 56.86
CA ARG A 183 1.01 -32.69 57.97
C ARG A 183 0.16 -33.95 58.01
N VAL A 184 -0.22 -34.49 56.84
CA VAL A 184 -0.93 -35.78 56.74
C VAL A 184 -0.03 -36.92 57.21
N GLN A 185 1.25 -36.95 56.80
CA GLN A 185 2.23 -37.94 57.28
C GLN A 185 2.45 -37.88 58.79
N ALA A 186 2.40 -36.68 59.39
CA ALA A 186 2.46 -36.47 60.83
C ALA A 186 1.13 -36.72 61.57
N GLY A 187 0.08 -37.19 60.87
CA GLY A 187 -1.25 -37.43 61.45
C GLY A 187 -2.01 -36.16 61.91
N SER A 188 -1.51 -34.98 61.54
CA SER A 188 -1.99 -33.67 62.00
C SER A 188 -2.89 -32.95 60.98
N ALA A 189 -3.28 -33.65 59.89
CA ALA A 189 -4.19 -33.19 58.84
C ALA A 189 -4.87 -34.39 58.15
N SER A 190 -6.00 -34.16 57.47
CA SER A 190 -6.75 -35.18 56.73
C SER A 190 -6.18 -35.40 55.31
N PRO A 191 -6.19 -36.63 54.76
CA PRO A 191 -5.86 -36.89 53.35
C PRO A 191 -6.68 -36.07 52.35
N LEU A 192 -7.88 -35.62 52.75
CA LEU A 192 -8.70 -34.71 51.95
C LEU A 192 -8.03 -33.33 51.77
N GLU A 193 -7.30 -32.83 52.78
CA GLU A 193 -6.58 -31.56 52.69
C GLU A 193 -5.42 -31.65 51.70
N GLU A 194 -4.65 -32.74 51.71
CA GLU A 194 -3.59 -32.99 50.72
C GLU A 194 -4.17 -33.10 49.30
N THR A 195 -5.28 -33.81 49.15
CA THR A 195 -5.98 -33.94 47.85
C THR A 195 -6.44 -32.56 47.33
N ARG A 196 -6.99 -31.70 48.20
CA ARG A 196 -7.38 -30.33 47.83
C ARG A 196 -6.17 -29.49 47.44
N ALA A 197 -5.08 -29.53 48.21
CA ALA A 197 -3.86 -28.80 47.87
C ALA A 197 -3.27 -29.24 46.51
N ARG A 198 -3.30 -30.55 46.22
CA ARG A 198 -2.86 -31.10 44.94
C ARG A 198 -3.73 -30.65 43.77
N LEU A 199 -5.05 -30.52 43.96
CA LEU A 199 -5.93 -29.97 42.93
C LEU A 199 -5.58 -28.51 42.61
N GLU A 200 -5.34 -27.69 43.64
CA GLU A 200 -4.92 -26.29 43.46
C GLU A 200 -3.57 -26.17 42.73
N GLU A 201 -2.62 -27.06 43.02
CA GLU A 201 -1.36 -27.13 42.28
C GLU A 201 -1.57 -27.47 40.80
N LEU A 202 -2.46 -28.41 40.48
CA LEU A 202 -2.79 -28.73 39.09
C LEU A 202 -3.44 -27.55 38.37
N ASN A 203 -4.35 -26.83 39.04
CA ASN A 203 -4.97 -25.61 38.51
C ASN A 203 -3.93 -24.51 38.24
N ALA A 204 -2.98 -24.30 39.16
CA ALA A 204 -1.89 -23.34 38.99
C ALA A 204 -0.99 -23.69 37.79
N ARG A 205 -0.64 -24.97 37.61
CA ARG A 205 0.12 -25.44 36.44
C ARG A 205 -0.62 -25.23 35.13
N LEU A 206 -1.94 -25.44 35.11
CA LEU A 206 -2.76 -25.16 33.92
C LEU A 206 -2.77 -23.66 33.60
N ALA A 207 -2.91 -22.81 34.62
CA ALA A 207 -2.86 -21.36 34.45
C ALA A 207 -1.49 -20.89 33.92
N GLN A 208 -0.39 -21.50 34.39
CA GLN A 208 0.96 -21.24 33.87
C GLN A 208 1.07 -21.59 32.38
N ALA A 209 0.63 -22.78 31.95
CA ALA A 209 0.65 -23.18 30.55
C ALA A 209 -0.18 -22.23 29.66
N GLN A 210 -1.33 -21.75 30.17
CA GLN A 210 -2.15 -20.75 29.49
C GLN A 210 -1.44 -19.40 29.37
N ALA A 211 -0.72 -18.96 30.41
CA ALA A 211 0.04 -17.72 30.39
C ALA A 211 1.22 -17.79 29.39
N GLU A 212 1.91 -18.92 29.32
CA GLU A 212 2.98 -19.18 28.33
C GLU A 212 2.44 -19.11 26.89
N SER A 213 1.27 -19.72 26.63
CA SER A 213 0.60 -19.63 25.32
C SER A 213 0.19 -18.19 24.98
N THR A 214 -0.31 -17.44 25.96
CA THR A 214 -0.69 -16.03 25.80
C THR A 214 0.52 -15.15 25.48
N LEU A 215 1.68 -15.40 26.11
CA LEU A 215 2.92 -14.71 25.77
C LEU A 215 3.39 -15.05 24.36
N ALA A 216 3.34 -16.33 23.97
CA ALA A 216 3.72 -16.72 22.61
C ALA A 216 2.82 -16.03 21.56
N ALA A 217 1.51 -15.99 21.79
CA ALA A 217 0.55 -15.35 20.90
C ALA A 217 0.75 -13.83 20.79
N SER A 218 0.97 -13.13 21.92
CA SER A 218 1.23 -11.68 21.91
C SER A 218 2.54 -11.32 21.20
N ARG A 219 3.60 -12.11 21.38
CA ARG A 219 4.86 -11.95 20.64
C ARG A 219 4.66 -12.07 19.13
N THR A 220 3.89 -13.07 18.69
CA THR A 220 3.55 -13.25 17.27
C THR A 220 2.72 -12.09 16.72
N ARG A 221 1.74 -11.58 17.48
CA ARG A 221 0.96 -10.38 17.08
C ARG A 221 1.85 -9.16 16.90
N LEU A 222 2.78 -8.93 17.82
CA LEU A 222 3.74 -7.82 17.70
C LEU A 222 4.64 -7.99 16.46
N ALA A 223 5.20 -9.20 16.24
CA ALA A 223 6.04 -9.49 15.09
C ALA A 223 5.33 -9.34 13.73
N ALA A 224 4.03 -9.65 13.69
CA ALA A 224 3.21 -9.51 12.50
C ALA A 224 3.12 -8.05 12.00
N LEU A 225 3.29 -7.06 12.88
CA LEU A 225 3.26 -5.64 12.50
C LEU A 225 4.41 -5.23 11.58
N TRP A 226 5.53 -5.97 11.57
CA TRP A 226 6.62 -5.79 10.60
C TRP A 226 6.74 -6.97 9.63
N GLY A 227 5.66 -7.74 9.46
CA GLY A 227 5.55 -8.80 8.46
C GLY A 227 6.30 -10.08 8.80
N GLN A 228 6.69 -10.31 10.06
CA GLN A 228 7.30 -11.57 10.48
C GLN A 228 6.24 -12.53 11.04
N PRO A 229 6.18 -13.78 10.55
CA PRO A 229 5.22 -14.78 11.03
C PRO A 229 5.58 -15.38 12.40
N GLN A 230 6.83 -15.22 12.85
CA GLN A 230 7.33 -15.68 14.13
C GLN A 230 8.16 -14.58 14.78
N ALA A 231 8.08 -14.46 16.09
CA ALA A 231 8.86 -13.47 16.85
C ALA A 231 10.33 -13.89 16.96
N ASP A 232 11.23 -13.02 16.51
CA ASP A 232 12.70 -13.18 16.60
C ASP A 232 13.30 -12.63 17.92
N PHE A 233 12.44 -12.13 18.81
CA PHE A 233 12.80 -11.60 20.13
C PHE A 233 12.17 -12.43 21.23
N ALA A 234 12.88 -12.64 22.36
CA ALA A 234 12.41 -13.47 23.47
C ALA A 234 11.49 -12.71 24.45
N ARG A 235 11.78 -11.42 24.66
CA ARG A 235 11.10 -10.56 25.62
C ARG A 235 11.09 -9.11 25.14
N VAL A 236 10.22 -8.28 25.72
CA VAL A 236 10.31 -6.83 25.59
C VAL A 236 10.81 -6.19 26.89
N GLU A 237 11.34 -4.98 26.80
CA GLU A 237 11.86 -4.20 27.94
C GLU A 237 11.00 -2.97 28.19
N GLY A 238 10.40 -2.86 29.37
CA GLY A 238 9.59 -1.72 29.76
C GLY A 238 8.89 -1.92 31.09
N ARG A 239 8.10 -0.93 31.51
CA ARG A 239 7.30 -0.95 32.73
C ARG A 239 5.84 -0.67 32.39
N LEU A 240 4.92 -1.45 32.93
CA LEU A 240 3.48 -1.25 32.73
C LEU A 240 2.96 0.01 33.43
N ASP A 241 3.62 0.43 34.50
CA ASP A 241 3.21 1.57 35.33
C ASP A 241 3.60 2.94 34.73
N ASP A 242 4.38 2.95 33.64
CA ASP A 242 4.83 4.17 32.98
C ASP A 242 3.79 4.64 31.96
N LEU A 243 2.81 5.40 32.45
CA LEU A 243 1.72 5.96 31.65
C LEU A 243 1.99 7.42 31.32
N PRO A 244 1.94 7.83 30.04
CA PRO A 244 2.06 9.24 29.69
C PRO A 244 0.86 10.02 30.21
N GLY A 245 1.10 11.28 30.60
CA GLY A 245 0.02 12.19 30.99
C GLY A 245 -0.93 12.46 29.82
N VAL A 246 -2.23 12.45 30.10
CA VAL A 246 -3.26 12.80 29.12
C VAL A 246 -3.33 14.32 28.99
N PRO A 247 -3.19 14.90 27.77
CA PRO A 247 -3.36 16.34 27.57
C PRO A 247 -4.75 16.84 27.97
N SER A 248 -4.88 18.14 28.27
CA SER A 248 -6.20 18.73 28.54
C SER A 248 -7.07 18.77 27.28
N ALA A 249 -8.39 18.88 27.47
CA ALA A 249 -9.33 18.94 26.34
C ALA A 249 -9.07 20.15 25.44
N GLU A 250 -8.73 21.30 26.02
CA GLU A 250 -8.39 22.54 25.30
C GLU A 250 -7.15 22.33 24.43
N ALA A 251 -6.09 21.72 24.98
CA ALA A 251 -4.87 21.42 24.22
C ALA A 251 -5.10 20.42 23.07
N LEU A 252 -6.11 19.55 23.17
CA LEU A 252 -6.51 18.66 22.09
C LEU A 252 -7.34 19.38 21.01
N LEU A 253 -8.23 20.29 21.41
CA LEU A 253 -9.03 21.11 20.49
C LEU A 253 -8.16 22.04 19.65
N ASP A 254 -7.12 22.64 20.24
CA ASP A 254 -6.16 23.49 19.52
C ASP A 254 -5.41 22.72 18.41
N ARG A 255 -5.36 21.39 18.51
CA ARG A 255 -4.68 20.50 17.55
C ARG A 255 -5.65 19.74 16.65
N LEU A 256 -6.94 20.05 16.71
CA LEU A 256 -7.97 19.35 15.95
C LEU A 256 -7.71 19.40 14.44
N ASP A 257 -7.33 20.57 13.92
CA ASP A 257 -7.02 20.76 12.50
C ASP A 257 -5.74 20.01 12.06
N GLU A 258 -4.85 19.66 13.00
CA GLU A 258 -3.65 18.86 12.73
C GLU A 258 -3.93 17.35 12.69
N THR A 259 -5.13 16.92 13.08
CA THR A 259 -5.46 15.50 13.15
C THR A 259 -5.41 14.86 11.76
N PRO A 260 -5.02 13.57 11.66
CA PRO A 260 -4.95 12.90 10.37
C PRO A 260 -6.28 12.90 9.61
N ALA A 261 -7.41 12.76 10.32
CA ALA A 261 -8.75 12.80 9.73
C ALA A 261 -9.06 14.17 9.10
N MET A 262 -8.81 15.27 9.82
CA MET A 262 -9.01 16.63 9.30
C MET A 262 -8.12 16.93 8.10
N ARG A 263 -6.86 16.47 8.12
CA ARG A 263 -5.94 16.63 6.98
C ARG A 263 -6.42 15.89 5.74
N VAL A 264 -6.85 14.64 5.88
CA VAL A 264 -7.41 13.86 4.76
C VAL A 264 -8.64 14.56 4.20
N ALA A 265 -9.61 14.92 5.05
CA ALA A 265 -10.84 15.59 4.61
C ALA A 265 -10.57 16.93 3.90
N THR A 266 -9.58 17.70 4.37
CA THR A 266 -9.17 18.97 3.74
C THR A 266 -8.62 18.73 2.33
N HIS A 267 -7.72 17.75 2.17
CA HIS A 267 -7.14 17.42 0.85
C HIS A 267 -8.18 16.79 -0.09
N GLU A 268 -9.13 16.00 0.42
CA GLU A 268 -10.22 15.44 -0.38
C GLU A 268 -11.17 16.53 -0.91
N SER A 269 -11.49 17.53 -0.07
CA SER A 269 -12.25 18.71 -0.51
C SER A 269 -11.52 19.47 -1.62
N ALA A 270 -10.21 19.72 -1.46
CA ALA A 270 -9.38 20.35 -2.49
C ALA A 270 -9.31 19.54 -3.79
N ARG A 271 -9.20 18.20 -3.69
CA ARG A 271 -9.23 17.30 -4.84
C ARG A 271 -10.57 17.35 -5.57
N SER A 272 -11.69 17.35 -4.83
CA SER A 272 -13.03 17.44 -5.41
C SER A 272 -13.24 18.76 -6.16
N GLN A 273 -12.65 19.86 -5.67
CA GLN A 273 -12.61 21.14 -6.38
C GLN A 273 -11.82 21.04 -7.70
N ALA A 274 -10.63 20.46 -7.68
CA ALA A 274 -9.82 20.30 -8.88
C ALA A 274 -10.48 19.38 -9.93
N LEU A 275 -11.19 18.33 -9.50
CA LEU A 275 -12.01 17.49 -10.39
C LEU A 275 -13.17 18.28 -11.03
N THR A 276 -13.77 19.23 -10.31
CA THR A 276 -14.76 20.14 -10.88
C THR A 276 -14.16 21.02 -11.97
N ASP A 277 -12.92 21.48 -11.79
CA ASP A 277 -12.24 22.30 -12.78
C ASP A 277 -11.88 21.52 -14.06
N ILE A 278 -11.66 20.19 -13.97
CA ILE A 278 -11.59 19.33 -15.16
C ILE A 278 -12.90 19.40 -15.94
N GLU A 279 -14.06 19.20 -15.29
CA GLU A 279 -15.35 19.22 -16.00
C GLU A 279 -15.70 20.60 -16.55
N ARG A 280 -15.25 21.68 -15.90
CA ARG A 280 -15.34 23.05 -16.44
C ARG A 280 -14.49 23.20 -17.70
N SER A 281 -13.26 22.72 -17.69
CA SER A 281 -12.35 22.81 -18.85
C SER A 281 -12.86 22.04 -20.07
N ARG A 282 -13.54 20.89 -19.85
CA ARG A 282 -14.16 20.07 -20.91
C ARG A 282 -15.28 20.75 -21.69
N ARG A 283 -15.80 21.88 -21.19
CA ARG A 283 -16.80 22.69 -21.90
C ARG A 283 -16.21 23.44 -23.10
N TYR A 284 -14.89 23.63 -23.12
CA TYR A 284 -14.21 24.22 -24.27
C TYR A 284 -13.83 23.11 -25.27
N PRO A 285 -14.24 23.19 -26.54
CA PRO A 285 -13.89 22.18 -27.54
C PRO A 285 -12.40 22.27 -27.93
N ASP A 286 -11.82 21.13 -28.33
CA ASP A 286 -10.44 21.07 -28.81
C ASP A 286 -10.35 21.46 -30.28
N VAL A 287 -9.26 22.10 -30.68
CA VAL A 287 -9.01 22.44 -32.09
C VAL A 287 -8.07 21.39 -32.67
N ASN A 288 -8.49 20.72 -33.73
CA ASN A 288 -7.64 19.80 -34.48
C ASN A 288 -6.96 20.55 -35.62
N VAL A 289 -5.63 20.49 -35.66
CA VAL A 289 -4.83 21.03 -36.76
C VAL A 289 -4.33 19.86 -37.59
N SER A 290 -4.57 19.88 -38.90
CA SER A 290 -4.13 18.82 -39.80
C SER A 290 -3.27 19.33 -40.95
N VAL A 291 -2.29 18.51 -41.32
CA VAL A 291 -1.42 18.72 -42.48
C VAL A 291 -1.31 17.40 -43.24
N GLY A 292 -1.41 17.46 -44.56
CA GLY A 292 -1.40 16.26 -45.37
C GLY A 292 -1.04 16.49 -46.82
N VAL A 293 -0.98 15.39 -47.56
CA VAL A 293 -0.77 15.37 -49.00
C VAL A 293 -1.84 14.48 -49.65
N LYS A 294 -2.43 14.98 -50.74
CA LYS A 294 -3.39 14.26 -51.58
C LYS A 294 -2.81 14.10 -52.97
N ARG A 295 -2.85 12.89 -53.50
CA ARG A 295 -2.40 12.58 -54.87
C ARG A 295 -3.53 11.90 -55.63
N ALA A 296 -4.17 12.66 -56.51
CA ALA A 296 -5.14 12.14 -57.47
C ALA A 296 -4.41 11.66 -58.73
N THR A 297 -4.67 10.42 -59.15
CA THR A 297 -3.99 9.81 -60.30
C THR A 297 -4.31 10.53 -61.60
N GLU A 298 -5.55 11.01 -61.75
CA GLU A 298 -6.01 11.82 -62.90
C GLU A 298 -5.24 13.14 -63.05
N LEU A 299 -4.87 13.77 -61.93
CA LEU A 299 -4.16 15.05 -61.90
C LEU A 299 -2.63 14.89 -62.00
N GLY A 300 -2.11 13.68 -61.77
CA GLY A 300 -0.68 13.36 -61.86
C GLY A 300 0.24 14.12 -60.87
N ARG A 301 -0.31 14.89 -59.92
CA ARG A 301 0.45 15.76 -59.00
C ARG A 301 0.02 15.61 -57.55
N ASN A 302 0.95 15.90 -56.63
CA ASN A 302 0.65 15.98 -55.21
C ASN A 302 0.08 17.36 -54.87
N GLN A 303 -0.91 17.39 -53.99
CA GLN A 303 -1.55 18.59 -53.46
C GLN A 303 -1.39 18.59 -51.95
N THR A 304 -1.00 19.73 -51.36
CA THR A 304 -0.94 19.88 -49.91
C THR A 304 -2.32 20.18 -49.35
N ILE A 305 -2.67 19.55 -48.23
CA ILE A 305 -3.87 19.81 -47.47
C ILE A 305 -3.45 20.44 -46.14
N LEU A 306 -4.10 21.55 -45.79
CA LEU A 306 -4.07 22.14 -44.46
C LEU A 306 -5.51 22.20 -43.97
N GLY A 307 -5.75 21.70 -42.76
CA GLY A 307 -7.09 21.63 -42.19
C GLY A 307 -7.13 22.16 -40.76
N LEU A 308 -8.25 22.79 -40.41
CA LEU A 308 -8.63 23.11 -39.05
C LEU A 308 -10.02 22.52 -38.81
N SER A 309 -10.18 21.76 -37.73
CA SER A 309 -11.46 21.17 -37.35
C SER A 309 -11.76 21.51 -35.89
N LEU A 310 -12.94 22.08 -35.66
CA LEU A 310 -13.43 22.50 -34.34
C LEU A 310 -14.82 21.88 -34.12
N PRO A 311 -14.97 20.91 -33.20
CA PRO A 311 -16.27 20.36 -32.87
C PRO A 311 -17.11 21.42 -32.15
N LEU A 312 -18.37 21.58 -32.56
CA LEU A 312 -19.32 22.51 -31.95
C LEU A 312 -20.27 21.73 -31.01
N PRO A 313 -20.17 21.93 -29.68
CA PRO A 313 -20.98 21.20 -28.70
C PRO A 313 -22.43 21.71 -28.63
N LEU A 314 -23.23 21.41 -29.65
CA LEU A 314 -24.63 21.87 -29.74
C LEU A 314 -25.59 21.09 -28.83
N PHE A 315 -25.36 19.79 -28.69
CA PHE A 315 -26.23 18.88 -27.92
C PHE A 315 -25.61 18.50 -26.57
N ASP A 316 -24.33 18.15 -26.57
CA ASP A 316 -23.58 17.84 -25.36
C ASP A 316 -22.54 18.94 -25.08
N SER A 317 -22.82 19.72 -24.05
CA SER A 317 -21.94 20.79 -23.54
C SER A 317 -21.34 20.45 -22.17
N ASN A 318 -21.29 19.16 -21.82
CA ASN A 318 -20.77 18.65 -20.55
C ASN A 318 -21.53 19.15 -19.29
N ARG A 319 -22.78 19.64 -19.44
CA ARG A 319 -23.55 20.23 -18.33
C ARG A 319 -23.92 19.23 -17.24
N GLY A 320 -24.19 17.97 -17.63
CA GLY A 320 -24.50 16.88 -16.69
C GLY A 320 -23.31 16.55 -15.80
N ASN A 321 -22.15 16.26 -16.41
CA ASN A 321 -20.92 15.94 -15.69
C ASN A 321 -20.45 17.09 -14.79
N LEU A 322 -20.59 18.34 -15.25
CA LEU A 322 -20.30 19.51 -14.40
C LEU A 322 -21.23 19.59 -13.19
N ARG A 323 -22.53 19.34 -13.37
CA ARG A 323 -23.50 19.33 -12.26
C ARG A 323 -23.18 18.25 -11.24
N GLU A 324 -22.80 17.05 -11.70
CA GLU A 324 -22.34 15.97 -10.83
C GLU A 324 -21.09 16.38 -10.04
N ALA A 325 -20.07 16.93 -10.71
CA ALA A 325 -18.83 17.33 -10.06
C ALA A 325 -19.07 18.43 -8.99
N LEU A 326 -19.92 19.41 -9.28
CA LEU A 326 -20.34 20.43 -8.31
C LEU A 326 -21.03 19.83 -7.08
N ALA A 327 -21.91 18.82 -7.28
CA ALA A 327 -22.57 18.14 -6.17
C ALA A 327 -21.58 17.33 -5.32
N ARG A 328 -20.62 16.64 -5.95
CA ARG A 328 -19.53 15.93 -5.25
C ARG A 328 -18.59 16.87 -4.50
N ASN A 329 -18.38 18.09 -5.01
CA ASN A 329 -17.63 19.12 -4.31
C ASN A 329 -18.35 19.59 -3.04
N ALA A 330 -19.63 19.92 -3.14
CA ALA A 330 -20.45 20.28 -1.98
C ALA A 330 -20.48 19.14 -0.95
N GLN A 331 -20.66 17.89 -1.38
CA GLN A 331 -20.60 16.72 -0.49
C GLN A 331 -19.26 16.62 0.26
N ALA A 332 -18.13 16.88 -0.41
CA ALA A 332 -16.81 16.83 0.22
C ALA A 332 -16.61 17.98 1.23
N GLN A 333 -17.21 19.14 1.00
CA GLN A 333 -17.22 20.25 1.97
C GLN A 333 -18.07 19.91 3.20
N ASP A 334 -19.24 19.33 3.00
CA ASP A 334 -20.10 18.87 4.08
C ASP A 334 -19.42 17.78 4.92
N ALA A 335 -18.71 16.84 4.27
CA ALA A 335 -17.93 15.80 4.95
C ALA A 335 -16.77 16.38 5.78
N LEU A 336 -16.08 17.41 5.26
CA LEU A 336 -15.06 18.14 6.03
C LEU A 336 -15.67 18.82 7.25
N GLN A 337 -16.82 19.48 7.11
CA GLN A 337 -17.51 20.08 8.24
C GLN A 337 -17.95 19.04 9.28
N ALA A 338 -18.48 17.89 8.83
CA ALA A 338 -18.86 16.78 9.70
C ALA A 338 -17.67 16.15 10.43
N THR A 339 -16.47 16.19 9.85
CA THR A 339 -15.24 15.70 10.51
C THR A 339 -14.78 16.63 11.63
N ARG A 340 -15.12 17.92 11.55
CA ARG A 340 -14.77 18.94 12.54
C ARG A 340 -15.70 18.96 13.76
N THR A 341 -16.97 18.56 13.58
CA THR A 341 -18.01 18.57 14.63
C THR A 341 -18.06 17.27 15.40
#